data_AF-A0AAW8KMF9-F1
#
_entry.id   AF-A0AAW8KMF9-F1
#
_cell.length_a   1.000
_cell.length_b   1.000
_cell.length_c   1.000
_cell.angle_alpha   90.00
_cell.angle_beta   90.00
_cell.angle_gamma   90.00
#
_symmetry.space_group_name_H-M   'P 1'
#
loop_
_entity.id
_entity.type
_entity.pdbx_description
1 polymer ?
#
loop_
_entity_poly.entity_id
_entity_poly.type
_entity_poly.pdbx_seq_one_letter_code
_entity_poly.pdbx_strand_id
1 'polypeptide(L)'
;RVMVDCGAIAKGYGVDRVARVLREHGVRNFMVEIGGEVITKGRNPNGNPWQIAVSRPTANADSTAQNQFQTVLSLENAALATSGNYRNFYVHEGR
;
A
#
# COMPACT_ATOMS: atom_id res chain seq x y z
N ARG A 1 6.00 4.06 -33.02
CA ARG A 1 5.53 2.82 -32.36
C ARG A 1 5.09 3.20 -30.95
N VAL A 2 3.94 2.75 -30.46
CA VAL A 2 3.46 3.04 -29.10
C VAL A 2 3.64 1.79 -28.24
N MET A 3 4.10 1.94 -27.01
CA MET A 3 4.19 0.87 -26.01
C MET A 3 3.31 1.21 -24.80
N VAL A 4 2.68 0.18 -24.23
CA VAL A 4 1.83 0.29 -23.05
C VAL A 4 2.59 -0.28 -21.86
N ASP A 5 2.65 0.47 -20.76
CA ASP A 5 3.18 0.04 -19.47
C ASP A 5 2.04 0.02 -18.44
N CYS A 6 1.85 -1.12 -17.78
CA CYS A 6 0.80 -1.34 -16.78
C CYS A 6 1.32 -1.28 -15.34
N GLY A 7 2.58 -0.88 -15.10
CA GLY A 7 3.18 -0.86 -13.77
C GLY A 7 2.39 -0.07 -12.73
N ALA A 8 1.70 0.99 -13.15
CA ALA A 8 0.88 1.84 -12.29
C ALA A 8 -0.46 1.21 -11.86
N ILE A 9 -0.98 0.18 -12.56
CA ILE A 9 -2.28 -0.45 -12.26
C ILE A 9 -2.16 -1.92 -11.85
N ALA A 10 -1.08 -2.59 -12.26
CA ALA A 10 -0.90 -4.03 -12.04
C ALA A 10 -0.92 -4.43 -10.56
N LYS A 11 -0.35 -3.60 -9.68
CA LYS A 11 -0.34 -3.86 -8.23
C LYS A 11 -1.74 -3.76 -7.62
N GLY A 12 -2.51 -2.73 -7.97
CA GLY A 12 -3.89 -2.56 -7.51
C GLY A 12 -4.76 -3.74 -7.95
N TYR A 13 -4.61 -4.17 -9.21
CA TYR A 13 -5.28 -5.37 -9.70
C TYR A 13 -4.88 -6.64 -8.93
N GLY A 14 -3.60 -6.80 -8.60
CA GLY A 14 -3.12 -7.92 -7.78
C GLY A 14 -3.81 -7.97 -6.41
N VAL A 15 -3.89 -6.83 -5.73
CA VAL A 15 -4.58 -6.70 -4.44
C VAL A 15 -6.05 -7.08 -4.56
N ASP A 16 -6.73 -6.59 -5.60
CA ASP A 16 -8.14 -6.92 -5.86
C ASP A 16 -8.38 -8.42 -6.07
N ARG A 17 -7.49 -9.09 -6.82
CA ARG A 17 -7.60 -10.53 -7.08
C ARG A 17 -7.43 -11.35 -5.82
N VAL A 18 -6.45 -11.03 -4.98
CA VAL A 18 -6.26 -11.71 -3.69
C VAL A 18 -7.46 -11.47 -2.78
N ALA A 19 -7.92 -10.23 -2.67
CA ALA A 19 -9.09 -9.88 -1.86
C ALA A 19 -10.35 -10.62 -2.32
N ARG A 20 -10.54 -10.79 -3.63
CA ARG A 20 -11.64 -11.57 -4.21
C ARG A 20 -11.58 -13.03 -3.78
N VAL A 21 -10.43 -13.69 -3.92
CA VAL A 21 -10.26 -15.10 -3.51
C VAL A 21 -10.57 -15.28 -2.03
N LEU A 22 -10.08 -14.38 -1.17
CA LEU A 22 -10.38 -14.42 0.27
C LEU A 22 -11.88 -14.27 0.55
N ARG A 23 -12.58 -13.38 -0.17
CA ARG A 23 -14.05 -13.24 -0.07
C ARG A 23 -14.77 -14.52 -0.50
N GLU A 24 -14.37 -15.12 -1.61
CA GLU A 24 -14.95 -16.36 -2.16
C GLU A 24 -14.76 -17.55 -1.19
N HIS A 25 -13.66 -17.58 -0.43
CA HIS A 25 -13.41 -18.58 0.61
C HIS A 25 -14.04 -18.22 1.98
N GLY A 26 -14.93 -17.21 2.02
CA GLY A 26 -15.66 -16.86 3.24
C GLY A 26 -14.84 -16.10 4.28
N VAL A 27 -13.63 -15.65 3.97
CA VAL A 27 -12.82 -14.84 4.90
C VAL A 27 -13.48 -13.47 5.07
N ARG A 28 -13.83 -13.15 6.31
CA ARG A 28 -14.59 -11.93 6.67
C ARG A 28 -13.70 -10.77 7.10
N ASN A 29 -12.51 -11.07 7.61
CA ASN A 29 -11.58 -10.12 8.20
C ASN A 29 -10.20 -10.32 7.55
N PHE A 30 -9.72 -9.35 6.77
CA PHE A 30 -8.39 -9.40 6.17
C PHE A 30 -7.87 -8.02 5.76
N MET A 31 -6.56 -7.96 5.58
CA MET A 31 -5.85 -6.86 4.91
C MET A 31 -4.91 -7.48 3.87
N VAL A 32 -4.89 -6.92 2.66
CA VAL A 32 -3.96 -7.29 1.60
C VAL A 32 -3.15 -6.06 1.25
N GLU A 33 -1.83 -6.18 1.20
CA GLU A 33 -0.91 -5.10 0.80
C GLU A 33 0.06 -5.60 -0.28
N ILE A 34 0.20 -4.84 -1.36
CA ILE A 34 1.21 -5.09 -2.40
C ILE A 34 1.81 -3.76 -2.86
N GLY A 35 3.00 -3.44 -2.35
CA GLY A 35 3.81 -2.32 -2.85
C GLY A 35 3.14 -0.95 -2.72
N GLY A 36 2.48 -0.70 -1.59
CA GLY A 36 1.76 0.54 -1.28
C GLY A 36 0.28 0.57 -1.68
N GLU A 37 -0.21 -0.49 -2.33
CA GLU A 37 -1.63 -0.74 -2.59
C GLU A 37 -2.21 -1.60 -1.47
N VAL A 38 -3.29 -1.16 -0.85
CA VAL A 38 -3.91 -1.82 0.31
C VAL A 38 -5.41 -2.00 0.08
N ILE A 39 -5.94 -3.17 0.45
CA ILE A 39 -7.37 -3.39 0.67
C ILE A 39 -7.60 -3.95 2.05
N THR A 40 -8.66 -3.49 2.71
CA THR A 40 -9.12 -4.00 4.00
C THR A 40 -10.54 -4.54 3.89
N LYS A 41 -10.85 -5.54 4.70
CA LYS A 41 -12.21 -6.06 4.93
C LYS A 41 -12.38 -6.38 6.41
N GLY A 42 -13.53 -6.01 6.98
CA GLY A 42 -13.85 -6.26 8.38
C GLY A 42 -12.85 -5.61 9.32
N ARG A 43 -12.54 -6.31 10.40
CA ARG A 43 -11.73 -5.81 11.54
C ARG A 43 -10.46 -6.62 11.72
N ASN A 44 -9.46 -6.02 12.36
CA ASN A 44 -8.24 -6.70 12.75
C ASN A 44 -8.50 -7.73 13.89
N PRO A 45 -7.51 -8.55 14.28
CA PRO A 45 -7.67 -9.55 15.34
C PRO A 45 -8.11 -8.99 16.70
N ASN A 46 -7.92 -7.69 16.95
CA ASN A 46 -8.33 -7.01 18.17
C ASN A 46 -9.75 -6.42 18.07
N GLY A 47 -10.47 -6.63 16.95
CA GLY A 47 -11.82 -6.08 16.74
C GLY A 47 -11.85 -4.61 16.30
N ASN A 48 -10.69 -4.01 15.99
CA ASN A 48 -10.59 -2.61 15.57
C ASN A 48 -10.49 -2.48 14.04
N PRO A 49 -10.83 -1.31 13.47
CA PRO A 49 -10.47 -1.00 12.09
C PRO A 49 -8.96 -1.17 11.85
N TRP A 50 -8.60 -1.54 10.62
CA TRP A 50 -7.21 -1.75 10.24
C TRP A 50 -6.45 -0.42 10.26
N GLN A 51 -5.29 -0.40 10.91
CA GLN A 51 -4.46 0.80 11.02
C GLN A 51 -3.39 0.77 9.94
N ILE A 52 -3.48 1.69 8.97
CA ILE A 52 -2.53 1.80 7.86
C ILE A 52 -1.72 3.07 8.03
N ALA A 53 -0.42 2.92 8.27
CA ALA A 53 0.48 4.06 8.40
C ALA A 53 0.94 4.55 7.02
N VAL A 54 0.89 5.86 6.81
CA VAL A 54 1.41 6.52 5.60
C VAL A 54 2.77 7.12 5.95
N SER A 55 3.82 6.67 5.26
CA SER A 55 5.20 7.16 5.47
C SER A 55 5.34 8.63 5.06
N ARG A 56 6.15 9.38 5.81
CA ARG A 56 6.52 10.75 5.46
C ARG A 56 7.62 10.73 4.38
N PRO A 57 7.46 11.38 3.23
CA PRO A 57 8.50 11.46 2.22
C PRO A 57 9.56 12.47 2.66
N THR A 58 10.67 12.03 3.24
CA THR A 58 11.80 12.91 3.59
C THR A 58 12.96 12.70 2.64
N ALA A 59 13.57 13.81 2.17
CA ALA A 59 14.65 13.80 1.18
C ALA A 59 15.98 13.23 1.70
N ASN A 60 16.16 13.18 3.03
CA ASN A 60 17.34 12.63 3.70
C ASN A 60 16.93 11.36 4.45
N ALA A 61 16.65 10.29 3.70
CA ALA A 61 16.31 9.01 4.28
C ALA A 61 17.59 8.25 4.65
N ASP A 62 18.33 8.75 5.66
CA ASP A 62 19.14 7.85 6.48
C ASP A 62 18.19 6.77 7.05
N SER A 63 18.66 5.54 7.20
CA SER A 63 17.84 4.36 7.54
C SER A 63 16.97 4.52 8.81
N THR A 64 17.27 5.51 9.65
CA THR A 64 16.52 5.92 10.85
C THR A 64 15.32 6.85 10.59
N ALA A 65 15.29 7.59 9.47
CA ALA A 65 14.19 8.50 9.11
C ALA A 65 13.03 7.79 8.37
N GLN A 66 13.25 6.57 7.87
CA GLN A 66 12.23 5.78 7.16
C GLN A 66 11.05 5.35 8.05
N ASN A 67 11.20 5.44 9.38
CA ASN A 67 10.16 5.07 10.34
C ASN A 67 9.27 6.24 10.80
N GLN A 68 9.39 7.42 10.17
CA GLN A 68 8.49 8.53 10.49
C GLN A 68 7.17 8.39 9.71
N PHE A 69 6.10 8.08 10.44
CA PHE A 69 4.74 8.10 9.89
C PHE A 69 4.24 9.55 9.80
N GLN A 70 3.71 9.92 8.64
CA GLN A 70 3.02 11.19 8.48
C GLN A 70 1.64 11.14 9.15
N THR A 71 0.94 10.02 9.00
CA THR A 71 -0.38 9.78 9.58
C THR A 71 -0.68 8.29 9.65
N VAL A 72 -1.66 7.91 10.48
CA VAL A 72 -2.22 6.56 10.54
C VAL A 72 -3.69 6.65 10.21
N LEU A 73 -4.13 5.91 9.19
CA LEU A 73 -5.50 5.84 8.74
C LEU A 73 -6.18 4.59 9.32
N SER A 74 -7.37 4.78 9.89
CA SER A 74 -8.25 3.69 10.31
C SER A 74 -9.17 3.30 9.16
N LEU A 75 -8.99 2.11 8.60
CA LEU A 75 -9.73 1.62 7.44
C LEU A 75 -10.57 0.38 7.78
N GLU A 76 -11.86 0.43 7.45
CA GLU A 76 -12.77 -0.72 7.49
C GLU A 76 -13.47 -0.82 6.13
N ASN A 77 -13.29 -1.94 5.43
CA ASN A 77 -13.87 -2.19 4.10
C ASN A 77 -13.47 -1.14 3.03
N ALA A 78 -12.20 -0.73 3.02
CA ALA A 78 -11.70 0.32 2.12
C ALA A 78 -10.42 -0.10 1.38
N ALA A 79 -10.14 0.57 0.27
CA ALA A 79 -8.89 0.47 -0.48
C ALA A 79 -8.09 1.76 -0.36
N LEU A 80 -6.76 1.67 -0.33
CA LEU A 80 -5.83 2.80 -0.31
C LEU A 80 -4.67 2.54 -1.26
N ALA A 81 -4.36 3.50 -2.12
CA ALA A 81 -3.20 3.49 -2.99
C ALA A 81 -2.28 4.65 -2.62
N THR A 82 -0.97 4.42 -2.56
CA THR A 82 0.02 5.48 -2.34
C THR A 82 1.06 5.48 -3.45
N SER A 83 1.16 6.60 -4.16
CA SER A 83 2.19 6.84 -5.18
C SER A 83 3.21 7.85 -4.68
N GLY A 84 4.49 7.52 -4.76
CA GLY A 84 5.57 8.42 -4.36
C GLY A 84 6.91 8.02 -4.96
N ASN A 85 7.76 9.04 -5.18
CA ASN A 85 9.10 8.91 -5.76
C ASN A 85 10.17 8.47 -4.73
N TYR A 86 9.81 8.34 -3.45
CA TYR A 86 10.75 8.08 -2.35
C TYR A 86 11.11 6.59 -2.16
N ARG A 87 10.38 5.66 -2.79
CA ARG A 87 10.62 4.21 -2.66
C ARG A 87 11.43 3.60 -3.80
N ASN A 88 11.28 4.12 -5.02
CA ASN A 88 11.98 3.66 -6.21
C ASN A 88 12.57 4.88 -6.92
N PHE A 89 13.81 5.23 -6.56
CA PHE A 89 14.58 6.26 -7.22
C PHE A 89 16.00 5.76 -7.48
N TYR A 90 16.62 6.29 -8.53
CA TYR A 90 18.01 6.07 -8.85
C TYR A 90 18.67 7.45 -8.89
N VAL A 91 19.82 7.58 -8.23
CA VAL A 91 20.58 8.84 -8.21
C VAL A 91 21.78 8.72 -9.14
N HIS A 92 21.86 9.59 -10.14
CA HIS A 92 23.00 9.74 -11.05
C HIS A 92 23.49 11.19 -11.01
N GLU A 93 24.79 11.40 -10.74
CA GLU A 93 25.38 12.74 -10.59
C GLU A 93 24.64 13.66 -9.58
N GLY A 94 24.09 13.08 -8.52
CA GLY A 94 23.38 13.82 -7.48
C GLY A 94 21.93 14.18 -7.81
N ARG A 95 21.34 13.54 -8.83
CA ARG A 95 19.90 13.64 -9.16
C ARG A 95 19.25 12.29 -9.36
#